data_AF-E1RFF3-F1
#
_entry.id   AF-E1RFF3-F1
#
_cell.length_a   1.000
_cell.length_b   1.000
_cell.length_c   1.000
_cell.angle_alpha   90.00
_cell.angle_beta   90.00
_cell.angle_gamma   90.00
#
_symmetry.space_group_name_H-M   'P 1'
#
loop_
_entity.id
_entity.type
_entity.pdbx_description
1 polymer ?
#
loop_
_entity_poly.entity_id
_entity_poly.type
_entity_poly.pdbx_seq_one_letter_code
_entity_poly.pdbx_strand_id
1 'polypeptide(L)'
;MPAGGVCILDADNATELVQLHALDIFSDTFFVRTGGEGFRGHFYFKCDFPDHKKIILYHPETGKELGDIRPSGCKAYCLGPGSIHPSGKPYTIGNDRPVREFTYEEIMEKLFSKVGTSADKKEKQPAGDLNKNENNLVEELGLTVTEFLMPLNHTIRDSQIEGEHPVHGSETGTNLVVDPVKNIWYCRRHNSGGGPLEALAVSEGIIDCSDAGKGSLRGHWPEIFPALERRGYGEKLKELKDLKSLQDKKKLKIFL
;
A
#
# COMPACT_ATOMS: atom_id res chain seq x y z
N MET A 1 -13.51 -1.39 -20.34
CA MET A 1 -12.28 -2.10 -19.95
C MET A 1 -11.52 -2.42 -21.22
N PRO A 2 -10.26 -2.02 -21.40
CA PRO A 2 -9.52 -2.38 -22.61
C PRO A 2 -9.37 -3.91 -22.66
N ALA A 3 -10.06 -4.54 -23.60
CA ALA A 3 -10.15 -6.00 -23.77
C ALA A 3 -9.40 -6.47 -25.03
N GLY A 4 -8.30 -5.79 -25.39
CA GLY A 4 -7.60 -5.99 -26.67
C GLY A 4 -6.08 -5.85 -26.60
N GLY A 5 -5.49 -6.08 -25.43
CA GLY A 5 -4.04 -5.99 -25.21
C GLY A 5 -3.52 -4.57 -25.02
N VAL A 6 -4.39 -3.54 -25.08
CA VAL A 6 -4.00 -2.14 -24.95
C VAL A 6 -3.79 -1.77 -23.48
N CYS A 7 -2.60 -1.26 -23.20
CA CYS A 7 -2.15 -0.67 -21.95
C CYS A 7 -2.06 0.84 -22.09
N ILE A 8 -2.13 1.54 -20.96
CA ILE A 8 -2.00 3.01 -20.92
C ILE A 8 -0.99 3.39 -19.85
N LEU A 9 -0.02 4.22 -20.20
CA LEU A 9 0.78 4.98 -19.23
C LEU A 9 0.15 6.37 -19.08
N ASP A 10 -0.41 6.63 -17.89
CA ASP A 10 -0.89 7.94 -17.49
C ASP A 10 0.25 8.72 -16.83
N ALA A 11 0.86 9.65 -17.58
CA ALA A 11 2.02 10.42 -17.14
C ALA A 11 1.58 11.74 -16.48
N ASP A 12 1.18 11.66 -15.21
CA ASP A 12 0.76 12.81 -14.39
C ASP A 12 1.86 13.85 -14.18
N ASN A 13 3.10 13.40 -14.10
CA ASN A 13 4.29 14.25 -13.95
C ASN A 13 5.30 13.96 -15.06
N ALA A 14 4.89 14.18 -16.31
CA ALA A 14 5.69 13.78 -17.47
C ALA A 14 7.02 14.52 -17.58
N THR A 15 7.16 15.74 -17.03
CA THR A 15 8.45 16.46 -16.99
C THR A 15 9.54 15.65 -16.29
N GLU A 16 9.25 15.08 -15.11
CA GLU A 16 10.20 14.23 -14.38
C GLU A 16 10.47 12.93 -15.13
N LEU A 17 9.44 12.31 -15.74
CA LEU A 17 9.62 11.10 -16.54
C LEU A 17 10.50 11.35 -17.77
N VAL A 18 10.44 12.53 -18.39
CA VAL A 18 11.39 12.93 -19.46
C VAL A 18 12.80 13.07 -18.90
N GLN A 19 12.99 13.72 -17.75
CA GLN A 19 14.32 13.89 -17.13
C GLN A 19 14.96 12.55 -16.76
N LEU A 20 14.15 11.56 -16.36
CA LEU A 20 14.60 10.19 -16.09
C LEU A 20 14.80 9.34 -17.37
N HIS A 21 14.54 9.90 -18.56
CA HIS A 21 14.53 9.17 -19.84
C HIS A 21 13.51 8.02 -19.89
N ALA A 22 12.51 8.04 -19.02
CA ALA A 22 11.49 7.01 -18.86
C ALA A 22 10.43 7.03 -19.96
N LEU A 23 10.30 8.15 -20.71
CA LEU A 23 9.36 8.27 -21.83
C LEU A 23 9.96 7.97 -23.21
N ASP A 24 11.28 7.78 -23.30
CA ASP A 24 11.98 7.66 -24.59
C ASP A 24 11.49 6.45 -25.39
N ILE A 25 11.19 5.34 -24.71
CA ILE A 25 10.62 4.12 -25.33
C ILE A 25 9.24 4.39 -25.98
N PHE A 26 8.47 5.35 -25.48
CA PHE A 26 7.12 5.68 -25.95
C PHE A 26 7.09 6.79 -27.00
N SER A 27 8.25 7.25 -27.49
CA SER A 27 8.34 8.29 -28.52
C SER A 27 7.69 7.88 -29.86
N ASP A 28 7.68 6.59 -30.16
CA ASP A 28 7.08 6.02 -31.38
C ASP A 28 5.81 5.22 -31.06
N THR A 29 4.89 5.83 -30.33
CA THR A 29 3.56 5.27 -30.10
C THR A 29 2.47 6.33 -29.98
N PHE A 30 1.21 5.90 -30.03
CA PHE A 30 0.07 6.79 -29.91
C PHE A 30 0.06 7.51 -28.55
N PHE A 31 -0.04 8.84 -28.59
CA PHE A 31 0.00 9.67 -27.39
C PHE A 31 -1.05 10.79 -27.43
N VAL A 32 -1.68 11.01 -26.28
CA VAL A 32 -2.72 12.02 -26.07
C VAL A 32 -2.27 12.98 -24.98
N ARG A 33 -2.20 14.28 -25.28
CA ARG A 33 -1.96 15.33 -24.30
C ARG A 33 -3.20 15.54 -23.44
N THR A 34 -3.02 15.61 -22.11
CA THR A 34 -4.11 15.93 -21.20
C THR A 34 -4.26 17.44 -21.00
N GLY A 35 -5.41 17.88 -20.50
CA GLY A 35 -5.71 19.29 -20.22
C GLY A 35 -5.14 19.82 -18.90
N GLY A 36 -4.27 19.07 -18.22
CA GLY A 36 -3.62 19.50 -16.98
C GLY A 36 -2.62 20.64 -17.20
N GLU A 37 -2.10 21.23 -16.12
CA GLU A 37 -0.95 22.13 -16.20
C GLU A 37 0.35 21.35 -16.38
N GLY A 38 1.24 21.86 -17.25
CA GLY A 38 2.51 21.23 -17.59
C GLY A 38 2.41 20.18 -18.71
N PHE A 39 3.54 19.55 -19.02
CA PHE A 39 3.57 18.40 -19.93
C PHE A 39 2.99 17.19 -19.20
N ARG A 40 1.87 16.67 -19.73
CA ARG A 40 1.17 15.47 -19.24
C ARG A 40 0.51 14.76 -20.41
N GLY A 41 0.34 13.46 -20.30
CA GLY A 41 -0.42 12.74 -21.31
C GLY A 41 -0.51 11.24 -21.10
N HIS A 42 -1.39 10.65 -21.89
CA HIS A 42 -1.64 9.22 -21.91
C HIS A 42 -0.88 8.62 -23.11
N PHE A 43 0.03 7.70 -22.84
CA PHE A 43 0.72 6.92 -23.87
C PHE A 43 0.05 5.56 -23.99
N TYR A 44 -0.37 5.19 -25.19
CA TYR A 44 -1.08 3.94 -25.45
C TYR A 44 -0.15 2.97 -26.13
N PHE A 45 -0.08 1.76 -25.61
CA PHE A 45 0.80 0.70 -26.13
C PHE A 45 0.16 -0.66 -25.92
N LYS A 46 0.73 -1.71 -26.50
CA LYS A 46 0.39 -3.11 -26.21
C LYS A 46 1.53 -3.77 -25.48
N CYS A 47 1.20 -4.56 -24.47
CA CYS A 47 2.15 -5.36 -23.72
C CYS A 47 1.37 -6.44 -22.96
N ASP A 48 1.89 -7.66 -22.93
CA ASP A 48 1.34 -8.73 -22.10
C ASP A 48 1.94 -8.63 -20.69
N PHE A 49 1.23 -7.95 -19.79
CA PHE A 49 1.63 -7.87 -18.39
C PHE A 49 1.16 -9.12 -17.63
N PRO A 50 1.93 -9.58 -16.63
CA PRO A 50 1.56 -10.76 -15.83
C PRO A 50 0.32 -10.56 -14.93
N ASP A 51 -0.10 -9.32 -14.70
CA ASP A 51 -1.30 -8.96 -13.92
C ASP A 51 -2.01 -7.76 -14.57
N HIS A 52 -3.30 -7.60 -14.28
CA HIS A 52 -4.16 -6.52 -14.74
C HIS A 52 -4.26 -5.37 -13.73
N LYS A 53 -3.51 -5.43 -12.62
CA LYS A 53 -3.49 -4.38 -11.61
C LYS A 53 -2.77 -3.12 -12.10
N LYS A 54 -3.25 -1.98 -11.64
CA LYS A 54 -2.60 -0.68 -11.81
C LYS A 54 -1.19 -0.71 -11.19
N ILE A 55 -0.19 -0.21 -11.92
CA ILE A 55 1.21 -0.12 -11.46
C ILE A 55 1.56 1.35 -11.29
N ILE A 56 1.80 1.81 -10.06
CA ILE A 56 2.18 3.21 -9.79
C ILE A 56 3.68 3.38 -10.04
N LEU A 57 4.07 4.48 -10.69
CA LEU A 57 5.46 4.86 -10.93
C LEU A 57 5.89 5.93 -9.93
N TYR A 58 7.12 5.80 -9.42
CA TYR A 58 7.71 6.67 -8.43
C TYR A 58 9.07 7.16 -8.90
N HIS A 59 9.40 8.41 -8.56
CA HIS A 59 10.74 8.92 -8.73
C HIS A 59 11.71 8.11 -7.85
N PRO A 60 12.82 7.58 -8.39
CA PRO A 60 13.69 6.66 -7.65
C PRO A 60 14.34 7.30 -6.42
N GLU A 61 14.69 8.58 -6.51
CA GLU A 61 15.32 9.31 -5.40
C GLU A 61 14.32 9.95 -4.42
N THR A 62 13.34 10.70 -4.92
CA THR A 62 12.43 11.48 -4.07
C THR A 62 11.20 10.68 -3.60
N GLY A 63 10.90 9.53 -4.22
CA GLY A 63 9.72 8.72 -3.92
C GLY A 63 8.38 9.33 -4.34
N LYS A 64 8.40 10.49 -5.01
CA LYS A 64 7.22 11.20 -5.53
C LYS A 64 6.52 10.37 -6.61
N GLU A 65 5.19 10.37 -6.63
CA GLU A 65 4.41 9.73 -7.70
C GLU A 65 4.60 10.46 -9.03
N LEU A 66 4.86 9.69 -10.08
CA LEU A 66 5.13 10.18 -11.44
C LEU A 66 3.96 9.93 -12.39
N GLY A 67 3.12 8.95 -12.07
CA GLY A 67 2.04 8.48 -12.93
C GLY A 67 1.78 6.99 -12.70
N ASP A 68 1.07 6.36 -13.63
CA ASP A 68 0.72 4.95 -13.52
C ASP A 68 0.55 4.23 -14.84
N ILE A 69 0.85 2.93 -14.85
CA ILE A 69 0.50 2.02 -15.93
C ILE A 69 -0.81 1.32 -15.59
N ARG A 70 -1.70 1.28 -16.58
CA ARG A 70 -2.96 0.56 -16.58
C ARG A 70 -2.85 -0.56 -17.61
N PRO A 71 -2.51 -1.79 -17.21
CA PRO A 71 -2.43 -2.91 -18.14
C PRO A 71 -3.78 -3.21 -18.82
N SER A 72 -3.74 -3.95 -19.92
CA SER A 72 -4.97 -4.50 -20.53
C SER A 72 -5.76 -5.28 -19.47
N GLY A 73 -7.09 -5.12 -19.46
CA GLY A 73 -7.96 -5.70 -18.42
C GLY A 73 -8.00 -4.94 -17.09
N CYS A 74 -7.25 -3.85 -16.91
CA CYS A 74 -7.32 -3.03 -15.70
C CYS A 74 -8.69 -2.39 -15.51
N LYS A 75 -9.15 -2.28 -14.24
CA LYS A 75 -10.42 -1.63 -13.86
C LYS A 75 -10.41 -0.11 -14.04
N ALA A 76 -9.23 0.49 -14.16
CA ALA A 76 -9.08 1.92 -14.39
C ALA A 76 -9.16 2.26 -15.89
N TYR A 77 -9.63 3.47 -16.20
CA TYR A 77 -9.76 3.98 -17.56
C TYR A 77 -9.22 5.41 -17.67
N CYS A 78 -8.88 5.83 -18.87
CA CYS A 78 -8.46 7.21 -19.19
C CYS A 78 -9.49 7.87 -20.11
N LEU A 79 -9.55 9.20 -20.08
CA LEU A 79 -10.30 9.96 -21.07
C LEU A 79 -9.49 10.06 -22.38
N GLY A 80 -10.21 9.92 -23.50
CA GLY A 80 -9.64 9.96 -24.85
C GLY A 80 -9.72 11.34 -25.50
N PRO A 81 -9.10 11.50 -26.69
CA PRO A 81 -9.17 12.72 -27.49
C PRO A 81 -10.62 13.17 -27.72
N GLY A 82 -10.85 14.49 -27.69
CA GLY A 82 -12.19 15.07 -27.83
C GLY A 82 -12.96 15.23 -26.50
N SER A 83 -12.47 14.64 -25.41
CA SER A 83 -12.98 14.94 -24.05
C SER A 83 -12.49 16.31 -23.58
N ILE A 84 -13.21 16.92 -22.63
CA ILE A 84 -12.81 18.18 -21.98
C ILE A 84 -12.39 17.89 -20.53
N HIS A 85 -11.18 18.30 -20.15
CA HIS A 85 -10.69 18.21 -18.77
C HIS A 85 -11.43 19.22 -17.87
N PRO A 86 -11.57 18.99 -16.55
CA PRO A 86 -12.18 19.96 -15.63
C PRO A 86 -11.58 21.37 -15.66
N SER A 87 -10.33 21.52 -16.14
CA SER A 87 -9.69 22.83 -16.40
C SER A 87 -10.24 23.58 -17.62
N GLY A 88 -11.16 22.98 -18.38
CA GLY A 88 -11.69 23.49 -19.65
C GLY A 88 -10.82 23.19 -20.87
N LYS A 89 -9.63 22.60 -20.70
CA LYS A 89 -8.73 22.27 -21.80
C LYS A 89 -9.10 20.90 -22.41
N PRO A 90 -9.07 20.76 -23.75
CA PRO A 90 -9.37 19.49 -24.40
C PRO A 90 -8.21 18.48 -24.26
N TYR A 91 -8.55 17.19 -24.27
CA TYR A 91 -7.59 16.14 -24.55
C TYR A 91 -7.31 16.12 -26.06
N THR A 92 -6.04 16.27 -26.46
CA THR A 92 -5.65 16.41 -27.88
C THR A 92 -4.62 15.35 -28.27
N ILE A 93 -4.63 14.94 -29.53
CA ILE A 93 -3.63 13.99 -30.04
C ILE A 93 -2.27 14.71 -30.08
N GLY A 94 -1.28 14.14 -29.38
CA GLY A 94 0.08 14.66 -29.36
C GLY A 94 1.04 13.88 -30.27
N ASN A 95 0.77 12.59 -30.52
CA ASN A 95 1.48 11.78 -31.50
C ASN A 95 0.51 10.78 -32.14
N ASP A 96 0.29 10.91 -33.45
CA ASP A 96 -0.64 10.05 -34.21
C ASP A 96 0.14 8.92 -34.90
N ARG A 97 0.71 8.04 -34.09
CA ARG A 97 1.39 6.81 -34.52
C ARG A 97 0.52 5.61 -34.15
N PRO A 98 0.61 4.49 -34.87
CA PRO A 98 -0.01 3.25 -34.43
C PRO A 98 0.38 2.90 -32.98
N VAL A 99 -0.57 2.30 -32.24
CA VAL A 99 -0.28 1.75 -30.91
C VAL A 99 0.78 0.67 -31.06
N ARG A 100 1.93 0.90 -30.43
CA ARG A 100 3.12 0.06 -30.57
C ARG A 100 3.03 -1.09 -29.58
N GLU A 101 3.52 -2.24 -30.00
CA GLU A 101 3.65 -3.42 -29.14
C GLU A 101 5.06 -3.50 -28.57
N PHE A 102 5.14 -3.77 -27.27
CA PHE A 102 6.37 -3.97 -26.51
C PHE A 102 6.31 -5.32 -25.82
N THR A 103 7.47 -5.96 -25.67
CA THR A 103 7.56 -7.09 -24.74
C THR A 103 7.60 -6.58 -23.30
N TYR A 104 7.24 -7.44 -22.34
CA TYR A 104 7.34 -7.09 -20.93
C TYR A 104 8.80 -6.78 -20.52
N GLU A 105 9.77 -7.50 -21.09
CA GLU A 105 11.20 -7.28 -20.88
C GLU A 105 11.66 -5.90 -21.37
N GLU A 106 11.15 -5.43 -22.51
CA GLU A 106 11.46 -4.07 -22.97
C GLU A 106 10.94 -3.00 -22.01
N ILE A 107 9.74 -3.19 -21.45
CA ILE A 107 9.18 -2.30 -20.43
C ILE A 107 10.04 -2.35 -19.16
N MET A 108 10.44 -3.54 -18.72
CA MET A 108 11.31 -3.72 -17.56
C MET A 108 12.65 -2.99 -17.76
N GLU A 109 13.32 -3.21 -18.90
CA GLU A 109 14.66 -2.69 -19.19
C GLU A 109 14.65 -1.18 -19.42
N LYS A 110 13.69 -0.64 -20.16
CA LYS A 110 13.75 0.76 -20.63
C LYS A 110 12.91 1.72 -19.78
N LEU A 111 11.85 1.24 -19.14
CA LEU A 111 11.02 2.04 -18.23
C LEU A 111 11.33 1.73 -16.77
N PHE A 112 11.12 0.50 -16.31
CA PHE A 112 11.23 0.18 -14.88
C PHE A 112 12.67 0.22 -14.35
N SER A 113 13.69 0.15 -15.20
CA SER A 113 15.07 0.43 -14.77
C SER A 113 15.32 1.90 -14.40
N LYS A 114 14.45 2.82 -14.81
CA LYS A 114 14.59 4.28 -14.64
C LYS A 114 13.71 4.86 -13.53
N VAL A 115 12.69 4.12 -13.10
CA VAL A 115 11.71 4.57 -12.10
C VAL A 115 11.52 3.50 -11.02
N GLY A 116 11.07 3.90 -9.84
CA GLY A 116 10.51 2.94 -8.89
C GLY A 116 9.10 2.56 -9.31
N THR A 117 8.67 1.34 -9.03
CA THR A 117 7.31 0.88 -9.26
C THR A 117 6.61 0.50 -7.96
N SER A 118 5.29 0.39 -7.98
CA SER A 118 4.54 -0.20 -6.87
C SER A 118 4.89 -1.68 -6.60
N ALA A 119 5.52 -2.38 -7.57
CA ALA A 119 6.14 -3.69 -7.36
C ALA A 119 7.49 -3.56 -6.64
N ASP A 120 8.31 -2.56 -7.00
CA ASP A 120 9.53 -2.24 -6.26
C ASP A 120 9.21 -1.73 -4.85
N LYS A 121 8.12 -1.01 -4.60
CA LYS A 121 7.71 -0.70 -3.22
C LYS A 121 7.26 -1.95 -2.43
N LYS A 122 7.05 -3.09 -3.10
CA LYS A 122 6.88 -4.40 -2.44
C LYS A 122 8.20 -5.14 -2.25
N GLU A 123 9.24 -4.88 -3.06
CA GLU A 123 10.57 -5.53 -2.97
C GLU A 123 11.67 -4.67 -2.31
N LYS A 124 11.76 -3.38 -2.65
CA LYS A 124 12.54 -2.28 -2.04
C LYS A 124 11.70 -1.47 -1.05
N GLN A 125 10.93 -2.14 -0.19
CA GLN A 125 11.01 -1.68 1.18
C GLN A 125 12.47 -1.90 1.57
N PRO A 126 13.20 -0.94 2.19
CA PRO A 126 14.27 -1.38 3.08
C PRO A 126 13.69 -2.47 3.99
N ALA A 127 14.52 -3.27 4.62
CA ALA A 127 14.10 -3.98 5.83
C ALA A 127 13.63 -2.97 6.91
N GLY A 128 12.50 -2.28 6.68
CA GLY A 128 11.50 -1.94 7.65
C GLY A 128 10.62 -3.18 7.74
N ASP A 129 11.24 -4.19 8.34
CA ASP A 129 10.79 -5.54 8.61
C ASP A 129 9.61 -5.58 9.60
N LEU A 130 8.74 -4.56 9.58
CA LEU A 130 7.78 -4.32 10.65
C LEU A 130 6.35 -4.57 10.15
N ASN A 131 5.89 -3.96 9.05
CA ASN A 131 4.48 -4.14 8.64
C ASN A 131 4.13 -5.51 8.00
N LYS A 132 5.11 -6.27 7.50
CA LYS A 132 4.89 -7.69 7.08
C LYS A 132 4.97 -8.65 8.26
N ASN A 133 5.82 -8.34 9.25
CA ASN A 133 5.85 -9.07 10.52
C ASN A 133 4.58 -8.79 11.34
N GLU A 134 3.98 -7.60 11.31
CA GLU A 134 2.73 -7.31 12.04
C GLU A 134 1.60 -8.24 11.65
N ASN A 135 1.26 -8.33 10.35
CA ASN A 135 0.18 -9.20 9.90
C ASN A 135 0.49 -10.70 10.12
N ASN A 136 1.74 -11.12 9.87
CA ASN A 136 2.12 -12.52 10.10
C ASN A 136 2.17 -12.86 11.60
N LEU A 137 2.63 -11.96 12.46
CA LEU A 137 2.70 -12.14 13.91
C LEU A 137 1.31 -12.13 14.55
N VAL A 138 0.41 -11.25 14.07
CA VAL A 138 -0.99 -11.22 14.50
C VAL A 138 -1.67 -12.55 14.20
N GLU A 139 -1.48 -13.09 12.99
CA GLU A 139 -2.03 -14.41 12.60
C GLU A 139 -1.35 -15.56 13.35
N GLU A 140 -0.02 -15.60 13.42
CA GLU A 140 0.77 -16.64 14.08
C GLU A 140 0.49 -16.72 15.60
N LEU A 141 0.31 -15.58 16.26
CA LEU A 141 -0.01 -15.54 17.68
C LEU A 141 -1.53 -15.65 17.96
N GLY A 142 -2.36 -15.35 16.96
CA GLY A 142 -3.82 -15.30 17.09
C GLY A 142 -4.32 -14.06 17.82
N LEU A 143 -3.65 -12.92 17.65
CA LEU A 143 -3.96 -11.69 18.39
C LEU A 143 -5.30 -11.12 17.95
N THR A 144 -6.12 -10.70 18.91
CA THR A 144 -7.38 -10.02 18.65
C THR A 144 -7.41 -8.63 19.29
N VAL A 145 -8.05 -7.68 18.62
CA VAL A 145 -8.25 -6.34 19.18
C VAL A 145 -8.98 -6.39 20.52
N THR A 146 -9.99 -7.26 20.64
CA THR A 146 -10.82 -7.40 21.85
C THR A 146 -10.03 -7.89 23.07
N GLU A 147 -8.88 -8.51 22.88
CA GLU A 147 -8.00 -8.91 23.99
C GLU A 147 -7.32 -7.72 24.67
N PHE A 148 -7.05 -6.66 23.91
CA PHE A 148 -6.32 -5.49 24.40
C PHE A 148 -7.21 -4.27 24.62
N LEU A 149 -8.23 -4.10 23.78
CA LEU A 149 -9.16 -2.97 23.80
C LEU A 149 -10.62 -3.45 23.68
N MET A 150 -11.09 -4.23 24.65
CA MET A 150 -12.53 -4.49 24.80
C MET A 150 -13.23 -3.20 25.27
N PRO A 151 -14.24 -2.67 24.57
CA PRO A 151 -14.96 -1.49 25.05
C PRO A 151 -15.72 -1.80 26.35
N LEU A 152 -15.66 -0.87 27.30
CA LEU A 152 -16.46 -0.95 28.53
C LEU A 152 -17.91 -0.56 28.21
N ASN A 153 -18.86 -1.07 29.01
CA ASN A 153 -20.29 -0.77 28.86
C ASN A 153 -20.81 -0.98 27.42
N HIS A 154 -20.27 -1.98 26.72
CA HIS A 154 -20.44 -2.09 25.29
C HIS A 154 -21.82 -2.59 24.86
N THR A 155 -22.20 -2.23 23.64
CA THR A 155 -23.33 -2.78 22.92
C THR A 155 -22.86 -3.36 21.59
N ILE A 156 -23.60 -4.33 21.05
CA ILE A 156 -23.31 -4.91 19.74
C ILE A 156 -24.28 -4.31 18.72
N ARG A 157 -23.75 -3.71 17.65
CA ARG A 157 -24.51 -3.12 16.53
C ARG A 157 -23.83 -3.49 15.22
N ASP A 158 -24.59 -4.05 14.27
CA ASP A 158 -24.07 -4.44 12.95
C ASP A 158 -22.76 -5.26 13.01
N SER A 159 -22.71 -6.22 13.94
CA SER A 159 -21.53 -7.06 14.23
C SER A 159 -20.29 -6.31 14.74
N GLN A 160 -20.42 -5.04 15.11
CA GLN A 160 -19.39 -4.25 15.78
C GLN A 160 -19.71 -4.11 17.27
N ILE A 161 -18.67 -3.97 18.08
CA ILE A 161 -18.75 -3.77 19.53
C ILE A 161 -18.43 -2.30 19.79
N GLU A 162 -19.37 -1.57 20.36
CA GLU A 162 -19.25 -0.13 20.60
C GLU A 162 -19.45 0.18 22.08
N GLY A 163 -18.56 1.00 22.65
CA GLY A 163 -18.63 1.38 24.06
C GLY A 163 -17.56 2.40 24.45
N GLU A 164 -17.23 2.44 25.73
CA GLU A 164 -16.23 3.35 26.27
C GLU A 164 -14.82 2.78 26.07
N HIS A 165 -13.89 3.66 25.71
CA HIS A 165 -12.48 3.28 25.56
C HIS A 165 -11.89 2.90 26.94
N PRO A 166 -11.35 1.68 27.14
CA PRO A 166 -10.92 1.23 28.46
C PRO A 166 -9.71 2.01 29.01
N VAL A 167 -8.89 2.60 28.13
CA VAL A 167 -7.70 3.39 28.53
C VAL A 167 -8.04 4.81 28.99
N HIS A 168 -8.97 5.51 28.33
CA HIS A 168 -9.22 6.94 28.57
C HIS A 168 -10.70 7.32 28.73
N GLY A 169 -11.57 6.33 28.93
CA GLY A 169 -13.02 6.49 29.10
C GLY A 169 -13.71 7.15 27.91
N SER A 170 -14.97 7.55 28.11
CA SER A 170 -15.80 8.29 27.13
C SER A 170 -16.72 9.29 27.84
N GLU A 171 -16.94 10.46 27.25
CA GLU A 171 -17.97 11.41 27.75
C GLU A 171 -19.38 10.99 27.33
N THR A 172 -19.53 10.38 26.15
CA THR A 172 -20.83 10.00 25.56
C THR A 172 -21.10 8.49 25.65
N GLY A 173 -20.20 7.71 26.24
CA GLY A 173 -20.35 6.27 26.39
C GLY A 173 -19.92 5.42 25.18
N THR A 174 -19.58 6.03 24.03
CA THR A 174 -19.52 5.29 22.74
C THR A 174 -18.37 5.69 21.81
N ASN A 175 -17.20 6.02 22.38
CA ASN A 175 -16.08 6.53 21.61
C ASN A 175 -15.20 5.44 21.00
N LEU A 176 -15.23 4.21 21.50
CA LEU A 176 -14.48 3.09 20.95
C LEU A 176 -15.40 2.14 20.19
N VAL A 177 -15.01 1.82 18.96
CA VAL A 177 -15.66 0.82 18.11
C VAL A 177 -14.65 -0.26 17.76
N VAL A 178 -15.03 -1.52 17.90
CA VAL A 178 -14.25 -2.68 17.48
C VAL A 178 -15.05 -3.47 16.46
N ASP A 179 -14.45 -3.75 15.30
CA ASP A 179 -14.97 -4.69 14.31
C ASP A 179 -14.20 -6.00 14.47
N PRO A 180 -14.76 -7.00 15.20
CA PRO A 180 -14.07 -8.26 15.48
C PRO A 180 -13.86 -9.12 14.23
N VAL A 181 -14.66 -8.92 13.18
CA VAL A 181 -14.53 -9.68 11.91
C VAL A 181 -13.34 -9.17 11.12
N LYS A 182 -13.18 -7.85 11.02
CA LYS A 182 -12.01 -7.23 10.38
C LYS A 182 -10.79 -7.17 11.31
N ASN A 183 -10.97 -7.48 12.59
CA ASN A 183 -9.98 -7.42 13.65
C ASN A 183 -9.30 -6.03 13.75
N ILE A 184 -10.13 -4.97 13.73
CA ILE A 184 -9.70 -3.58 13.81
C ILE A 184 -10.50 -2.81 14.87
N TRP A 185 -9.93 -1.73 15.37
CA TRP A 185 -10.62 -0.76 16.22
C TRP A 185 -10.50 0.67 15.69
N TYR A 186 -11.39 1.51 16.19
CA TYR A 186 -11.42 2.92 15.92
C TYR A 186 -11.91 3.72 17.13
N CYS A 187 -11.14 4.73 17.53
CA CYS A 187 -11.53 5.70 18.54
C CYS A 187 -12.04 6.98 17.86
N ARG A 188 -13.33 7.24 18.01
CA ARG A 188 -14.02 8.42 17.46
C ARG A 188 -13.53 9.74 18.08
N ARG A 189 -13.05 9.69 19.33
CA ARG A 189 -12.56 10.89 20.04
C ARG A 189 -11.30 11.45 19.39
N HIS A 190 -10.35 10.58 19.07
CA HIS A 190 -9.04 10.97 18.54
C HIS A 190 -8.92 10.80 17.03
N ASN A 191 -9.97 10.25 16.38
CA ASN A 191 -9.97 9.95 14.95
C ASN A 191 -8.78 9.07 14.55
N SER A 192 -8.52 8.04 15.36
CA SER A 192 -7.38 7.15 15.27
C SER A 192 -7.82 5.69 15.49
N GLY A 193 -6.96 4.75 15.13
CA GLY A 193 -7.28 3.32 15.25
C GLY A 193 -6.23 2.44 14.58
N GLY A 194 -6.45 1.13 14.62
CA GLY A 194 -5.50 0.16 14.09
C GLY A 194 -5.95 -1.28 14.26
N GLY A 195 -5.00 -2.20 14.15
CA GLY A 195 -5.19 -3.62 14.40
C GLY A 195 -4.82 -4.02 15.82
N PRO A 196 -4.61 -5.32 16.08
CA PRO A 196 -4.32 -5.84 17.42
C PRO A 196 -3.02 -5.32 18.03
N LEU A 197 -1.97 -5.10 17.22
CA LEU A 197 -0.69 -4.63 17.75
C LEU A 197 -0.73 -3.15 18.15
N GLU A 198 -1.45 -2.30 17.41
CA GLU A 198 -1.74 -0.94 17.86
C GLU A 198 -2.66 -0.94 19.08
N ALA A 199 -3.63 -1.85 19.16
CA ALA A 199 -4.48 -2.01 20.34
C ALA A 199 -3.66 -2.39 21.58
N LEU A 200 -2.72 -3.34 21.45
CA LEU A 200 -1.76 -3.68 22.50
C LEU A 200 -0.95 -2.45 22.90
N ALA A 201 -0.36 -1.74 21.93
CA ALA A 201 0.50 -0.59 22.18
C ALA A 201 -0.21 0.52 22.96
N VAL A 202 -1.46 0.83 22.58
CA VAL A 202 -2.31 1.79 23.29
C VAL A 202 -2.68 1.27 24.69
N SER A 203 -3.03 -0.01 24.82
CA SER A 203 -3.40 -0.61 26.12
C SER A 203 -2.23 -0.64 27.12
N GLU A 204 -1.00 -0.66 26.62
CA GLU A 204 0.24 -0.71 27.40
C GLU A 204 0.88 0.67 27.58
N GLY A 205 0.29 1.74 27.00
CA GLY A 205 0.84 3.09 27.05
C GLY A 205 2.15 3.27 26.28
N ILE A 206 2.44 2.39 25.31
CA ILE A 206 3.63 2.48 24.45
C ILE A 206 3.48 3.62 23.44
N ILE A 207 2.25 3.84 22.95
CA ILE A 207 1.86 4.98 22.14
C ILE A 207 0.59 5.62 22.73
N ASP A 208 0.37 6.90 22.46
CA ASP A 208 -0.91 7.54 22.78
C ASP A 208 -2.01 7.03 21.81
N CYS A 209 -3.27 7.05 22.26
CA CYS A 209 -4.39 6.72 21.41
C CYS A 209 -4.43 7.60 20.15
N SER A 210 -4.10 8.89 20.22
CA SER A 210 -4.09 9.79 19.06
C SER A 210 -3.02 9.46 18.03
N ASP A 211 -1.98 8.76 18.43
CA ASP A 211 -0.86 8.40 17.56
C ASP A 211 -1.09 7.07 16.83
N ALA A 212 -2.13 6.32 17.20
CA ALA A 212 -2.44 5.03 16.60
C ALA A 212 -2.80 5.17 15.11
N GLY A 213 -2.10 4.41 14.26
CA GLY A 213 -2.33 4.40 12.83
C GLY A 213 -1.18 3.79 12.05
N LYS A 214 -1.21 3.93 10.73
CA LYS A 214 -0.20 3.31 9.86
C LYS A 214 1.21 3.79 10.21
N GLY A 215 2.05 2.86 10.64
CA GLY A 215 3.46 3.11 10.96
C GLY A 215 3.71 3.67 12.37
N SER A 216 2.68 3.74 13.22
CA SER A 216 2.80 4.22 14.60
C SER A 216 3.68 3.34 15.48
N LEU A 217 3.90 2.07 15.10
CA LEU A 217 4.77 1.14 15.84
C LEU A 217 6.25 1.22 15.43
N ARG A 218 6.60 2.11 14.50
CA ARG A 218 7.99 2.24 14.04
C ARG A 218 8.87 2.72 15.20
N GLY A 219 9.83 1.88 15.58
CA GLY A 219 10.75 2.16 16.69
C GLY A 219 10.28 1.62 18.05
N HIS A 220 9.05 1.13 18.16
CA HIS A 220 8.46 0.65 19.43
C HIS A 220 8.52 -0.88 19.62
N TRP A 221 9.12 -1.61 18.69
CA TRP A 221 9.24 -3.06 18.75
C TRP A 221 9.97 -3.60 19.99
N PRO A 222 11.04 -2.95 20.49
CA PRO A 222 11.67 -3.32 21.75
C PRO A 222 10.71 -3.30 22.96
N GLU A 223 9.66 -2.49 22.93
CA GLU A 223 8.62 -2.41 23.97
C GLU A 223 7.45 -3.36 23.69
N ILE A 224 7.11 -3.59 22.42
CA ILE A 224 6.01 -4.48 22.00
C ILE A 224 6.29 -5.94 22.36
N PHE A 225 7.51 -6.45 22.15
CA PHE A 225 7.81 -7.85 22.49
C PHE A 225 7.69 -8.16 23.99
N PRO A 226 8.27 -7.37 24.91
CA PRO A 226 8.04 -7.53 26.35
C PRO A 226 6.57 -7.39 26.75
N ALA A 227 5.81 -6.51 26.08
CA ALA A 227 4.36 -6.41 26.31
C ALA A 227 3.63 -7.70 25.94
N LEU A 228 3.91 -8.27 24.77
CA LEU A 228 3.37 -9.57 24.36
C LEU A 228 3.77 -10.69 25.34
N GLU A 229 5.01 -10.70 25.81
CA GLU A 229 5.47 -11.67 26.82
C GLU A 229 4.69 -11.56 28.13
N ARG A 230 4.49 -10.33 28.65
CA ARG A 230 3.65 -10.08 29.84
C ARG A 230 2.20 -10.49 29.65
N ARG A 231 1.70 -10.45 28.41
CA ARG A 231 0.35 -10.90 28.03
C ARG A 231 0.26 -12.42 27.77
N GLY A 232 1.35 -13.16 27.96
CA GLY A 232 1.36 -14.63 27.89
C GLY A 232 1.80 -15.22 26.55
N TYR A 233 2.29 -14.40 25.61
CA TYR A 233 2.75 -14.85 24.29
C TYR A 233 4.21 -15.32 24.26
N GLY A 234 4.90 -15.34 25.40
CA GLY A 234 6.35 -15.58 25.45
C GLY A 234 6.79 -16.94 24.88
N GLU A 235 6.07 -18.03 25.17
CA GLU A 235 6.43 -19.36 24.63
C GLU A 235 6.23 -19.42 23.11
N LYS A 236 5.09 -18.95 22.59
CA LYS A 236 4.84 -18.87 21.14
C LYS A 236 5.88 -17.98 20.44
N LEU A 237 6.28 -16.87 21.05
CA LEU A 237 7.33 -15.99 20.51
C LEU A 237 8.69 -16.71 20.42
N LYS A 238 9.03 -17.57 21.39
CA LYS A 238 10.24 -18.40 21.33
C LYS A 238 10.14 -19.43 20.21
N GLU A 239 9.03 -20.15 20.10
CA GLU A 239 8.80 -21.14 19.04
C GLU A 239 8.94 -20.53 17.64
N LEU A 240 8.37 -19.34 17.42
CA LEU A 240 8.49 -18.61 16.16
C LEU A 240 9.93 -18.20 15.84
N LYS A 241 10.70 -17.77 16.84
CA LYS A 241 12.13 -17.44 16.68
C LYS A 241 12.94 -18.68 16.30
N ASP A 242 12.67 -19.82 16.94
CA ASP A 242 13.37 -21.08 16.69
C ASP A 242 13.06 -21.63 15.29
N LEU A 243 11.80 -21.58 14.85
CA LEU A 243 11.37 -21.98 13.51
C LEU A 243 12.05 -21.15 12.41
N LYS A 244 12.09 -19.83 12.56
CA LYS A 244 12.76 -18.94 11.60
C LYS A 244 14.27 -19.23 11.51
N SER A 245 14.93 -19.41 12.65
CA SER A 245 16.36 -19.79 12.73
C SER A 245 16.66 -21.12 12.00
N LEU A 246 15.76 -22.10 12.10
CA LEU A 246 15.88 -23.38 11.40
C LEU A 246 15.70 -23.26 9.88
N GLN A 247 14.79 -22.40 9.42
CA GLN A 247 14.55 -22.18 7.98
C GLN A 247 15.74 -21.47 7.33
N ASP A 248 16.34 -20.48 7.99
CA ASP A 248 17.51 -19.77 7.48
C ASP A 248 18.73 -20.70 7.36
N LYS A 249 18.95 -21.56 8.36
CA LYS A 249 19.99 -22.61 8.29
C LYS A 249 19.77 -23.60 7.15
N LYS A 250 18.52 -23.95 6.83
CA LYS A 250 18.19 -24.83 5.69
C LYS A 250 18.45 -24.15 4.35
N LYS A 251 18.11 -22.86 4.20
CA LYS A 251 18.42 -22.08 3.00
C LYS A 251 19.93 -22.02 2.77
N LEU A 252 20.73 -21.74 3.80
CA LEU A 252 22.19 -21.66 3.67
C LEU A 252 22.84 -22.98 3.19
N LYS A 253 22.27 -24.13 3.56
CA LYS A 253 22.76 -25.46 3.16
C LYS A 253 22.41 -25.87 1.72
N ILE A 254 21.51 -25.16 1.04
CA ILE A 254 21.14 -25.43 -0.36
C ILE A 254 22.08 -24.68 -1.32
N PHE A 255 22.83 -23.68 -0.83
CA PHE A 255 23.75 -22.85 -1.60
C PHE A 255 25.24 -23.20 -1.38
N LEU A 256 25.55 -24.33 -0.74
CA LEU A 256 26.90 -24.89 -0.55
C LEU A 256 26.96 -26.31 -1.13
#